data_AF-A0A248L7K4-F1
#
_entry.id   AF-A0A248L7K4-F1
#
_cell.length_a   1.000
_cell.length_b   1.000
_cell.length_c   1.000
_cell.angle_alpha   90.00
_cell.angle_beta   90.00
_cell.angle_gamma   90.00
#
_symmetry.space_group_name_H-M   'P 1'
#
loop_
_entity.id
_entity.type
_entity.pdbx_description
1 polymer ?
#
loop_
_entity_poly.entity_id
_entity_poly.type
_entity_poly.pdbx_seq_one_letter_code
_entity_poly.pdbx_strand_id
1 'polypeptide(L)'
;MILRHYTHRQFLPAIVARGGISTNLHTESPHSGYLLFELNPTTNQLAQTVHQFYSNSEPPWDETDTVVLDFDFVKLQAAGIEVHKTPHHFADDLAPNQPADSFRFVQSFLSLGYLTEASREQLSEYY
;
A
#
# COMPACT_ATOMS: atom_id res chain seq x y z
N MET A 1 15.64 1.70 -2.45
CA MET A 1 14.66 1.86 -1.36
C MET A 1 13.30 1.47 -1.89
N ILE A 2 12.48 0.78 -1.11
CA ILE A 2 11.17 0.28 -1.55
C ILE A 2 10.05 0.87 -0.71
N LEU A 3 8.91 1.10 -1.35
CA LEU A 3 7.62 1.35 -0.70
C LEU A 3 6.73 0.13 -0.94
N ARG A 4 6.38 -0.58 0.13
CA ARG A 4 5.54 -1.77 0.07
C ARG A 4 4.08 -1.43 0.29
N HIS A 5 3.21 -1.93 -0.58
CA HIS A 5 1.76 -1.82 -0.48
C HIS A 5 1.11 -3.20 -0.39
N TYR A 6 0.02 -3.31 0.38
CA TYR A 6 -0.83 -4.49 0.41
C TYR A 6 -2.15 -4.20 -0.28
N THR A 7 -2.60 -5.13 -1.11
CA THR A 7 -3.92 -5.09 -1.74
C THR A 7 -4.49 -6.51 -1.83
N HIS A 8 -5.80 -6.63 -2.05
CA HIS A 8 -6.39 -7.94 -2.32
C HIS A 8 -6.10 -8.39 -3.74
N ARG A 9 -5.93 -9.71 -3.92
CA ARG A 9 -5.73 -10.33 -5.23
C ARG A 9 -6.90 -10.05 -6.18
N GLN A 10 -8.13 -10.00 -5.68
CA GLN A 10 -9.32 -9.66 -6.47
C GLN A 10 -9.24 -8.27 -7.13
N PHE A 11 -8.43 -7.33 -6.61
CA PHE A 11 -8.26 -6.00 -7.19
C PHE A 11 -7.19 -5.96 -8.28
N LEU A 12 -6.35 -6.99 -8.42
CA LEU A 12 -5.26 -7.01 -9.41
C LEU A 12 -5.75 -6.81 -10.86
N PRO A 13 -6.83 -7.45 -11.34
CA PRO A 13 -7.35 -7.19 -12.68
C PRO A 13 -7.70 -5.71 -12.91
N ALA A 14 -8.32 -5.05 -11.92
CA ALA A 14 -8.68 -3.64 -12.02
C ALA A 14 -7.46 -2.72 -11.97
N ILE A 15 -6.47 -3.05 -11.14
CA ILE A 15 -5.20 -2.33 -11.02
C ILE A 15 -4.43 -2.39 -12.34
N VAL A 16 -4.33 -3.56 -12.96
CA VAL A 16 -3.65 -3.77 -14.24
C VAL A 16 -4.40 -3.06 -15.37
N ALA A 17 -5.72 -3.22 -15.45
CA ALA A 17 -6.54 -2.53 -16.47
C ALA A 17 -6.45 -1.00 -16.38
N ARG A 18 -6.32 -0.44 -15.17
CA ARG A 18 -6.12 1.00 -14.95
C ARG A 18 -4.67 1.44 -15.13
N GLY A 19 -3.71 0.52 -15.11
CA GLY A 19 -2.28 0.83 -15.16
C GLY A 19 -1.71 1.40 -13.86
N GLY A 20 -2.38 1.19 -12.72
CA GLY A 20 -1.90 1.67 -11.42
C GLY A 20 -2.92 1.58 -10.29
N ILE A 21 -2.50 2.03 -9.10
CA ILE A 21 -3.30 2.11 -7.89
C ILE A 21 -3.72 3.55 -7.60
N SER A 22 -4.92 3.74 -7.08
CA SER A 22 -5.46 5.03 -6.66
C SER A 22 -6.03 4.92 -5.26
N THR A 23 -6.14 6.06 -4.57
CA THR A 23 -6.81 6.13 -3.29
C THR A 23 -8.26 5.63 -3.42
N ASN A 24 -8.70 4.82 -2.46
CA ASN A 24 -10.10 4.43 -2.36
C ASN A 24 -10.85 5.58 -1.68
N LEU A 25 -11.66 6.30 -2.46
CA LEU A 25 -12.53 7.38 -1.98
C LEU A 25 -13.85 6.85 -1.39
N HIS A 26 -14.10 5.53 -1.49
CA HIS A 26 -15.42 4.94 -1.24
C HIS A 26 -15.62 4.26 0.13
N THR A 27 -14.58 4.18 0.95
CA THR A 27 -14.70 3.62 2.30
C THR A 27 -14.82 4.76 3.30
N GLU A 28 -15.81 4.72 4.20
CA GLU A 28 -15.88 5.54 5.43
C GLU A 28 -14.75 5.17 6.43
N SER A 29 -13.60 4.74 5.92
CA SER A 29 -12.40 4.52 6.68
C SER A 29 -11.79 5.88 7.01
N PRO A 30 -11.27 6.09 8.23
CA PRO A 30 -10.51 7.29 8.57
C PRO A 30 -9.32 7.51 7.61
N HIS A 31 -8.86 6.45 6.91
CA HIS A 31 -7.79 6.48 5.91
C HIS A 31 -8.24 6.81 4.48
N SER A 32 -9.50 7.15 4.27
CA SER A 32 -10.01 7.53 2.95
C SER A 32 -9.18 8.67 2.35
N GLY A 33 -8.78 8.49 1.08
CA GLY A 33 -7.94 9.47 0.38
C GLY A 33 -6.42 9.29 0.51
N TYR A 34 -5.92 8.22 1.14
CA TYR A 34 -4.50 7.86 1.12
C TYR A 34 -4.25 6.42 0.70
N LEU A 35 -3.12 6.20 0.02
CA LEU A 35 -2.49 4.90 -0.16
C LEU A 35 -1.46 4.69 0.96
N LEU A 36 -1.60 3.59 1.70
CA LEU A 36 -0.70 3.21 2.79
C LEU A 36 0.47 2.35 2.27
N PHE A 37 1.67 2.71 2.71
CA PHE A 37 2.90 2.00 2.43
C PHE A 37 3.76 1.77 3.68
N GLU A 38 4.61 0.77 3.62
CA GLU A 38 5.76 0.60 4.51
C GLU A 38 7.05 0.89 3.76
N LEU A 39 7.90 1.74 4.34
CA LEU A 39 9.18 2.11 3.78
C LEU A 39 10.25 1.12 4.21
N ASN A 40 10.91 0.49 3.24
CA ASN A 40 11.98 -0.49 3.46
C ASN A 40 11.61 -1.53 4.54
N PRO A 41 10.52 -2.30 4.34
CA PRO A 41 10.08 -3.31 5.28
C PRO A 41 11.23 -4.27 5.61
N THR A 42 11.52 -4.40 6.90
CA THR A 42 12.46 -5.39 7.45
C THR A 42 11.71 -6.50 8.20
N THR A 43 10.40 -6.34 8.38
CA THR A 43 9.50 -7.24 9.10
C THR A 43 8.12 -7.20 8.43
N ASN A 44 7.19 -8.06 8.86
CA ASN A 44 5.80 -8.07 8.36
C ASN A 44 4.89 -7.04 9.07
N GLN A 45 5.42 -5.85 9.40
CA GLN A 45 4.68 -4.83 10.17
C GLN A 45 3.43 -4.35 9.43
N LEU A 46 3.54 -4.04 8.14
CA LEU A 46 2.37 -3.61 7.37
C LEU A 46 1.29 -4.68 7.27
N ALA A 47 1.66 -5.96 7.16
CA ALA A 47 0.68 -7.04 7.19
C ALA A 47 -0.09 -7.05 8.52
N GLN A 48 0.61 -7.02 9.65
CA GLN A 48 -0.01 -6.99 10.98
C GLN A 48 -0.94 -5.79 11.15
N THR A 49 -0.50 -4.62 10.71
CA THR A 49 -1.28 -3.39 10.72
C THR A 49 -2.55 -3.56 9.89
N VAL A 50 -2.42 -3.98 8.63
CA VAL A 50 -3.56 -4.23 7.74
C VAL A 50 -4.52 -5.28 8.31
N HIS A 51 -4.01 -6.38 8.87
CA HIS A 51 -4.84 -7.39 9.55
C HIS A 51 -5.61 -6.82 10.74
N GLN A 52 -4.98 -5.98 11.57
CA GLN A 52 -5.66 -5.35 12.72
C GLN A 52 -6.77 -4.41 12.24
N PHE A 53 -6.45 -3.54 11.28
CA PHE A 53 -7.37 -2.52 10.77
C PHE A 53 -8.55 -3.09 9.99
N TYR A 54 -8.28 -4.08 9.15
CA TYR A 54 -9.26 -4.63 8.23
C TYR A 54 -9.74 -6.03 8.66
N SER A 55 -9.53 -6.38 9.93
CA SER A 55 -10.02 -7.64 10.53
C SER A 55 -11.53 -7.83 10.37
N ASN A 56 -12.30 -6.74 10.35
CA ASN A 56 -13.75 -6.74 10.21
C ASN A 56 -14.25 -6.35 8.81
N SER A 57 -13.37 -6.15 7.83
CA SER A 57 -13.82 -5.84 6.47
C SER A 57 -14.33 -7.09 5.75
N GLU A 58 -15.15 -6.89 4.73
CA GLU A 58 -15.63 -7.96 3.86
C GLU A 58 -15.13 -7.73 2.42
N PRO A 59 -14.30 -8.61 1.85
CA PRO A 59 -13.72 -9.80 2.49
C PRO A 59 -12.67 -9.46 3.59
N PRO A 60 -12.40 -10.39 4.52
CA PRO A 60 -11.36 -10.20 5.52
C PRO A 60 -10.00 -10.15 4.81
N TRP A 61 -9.13 -9.24 5.24
CA TRP A 61 -7.76 -9.18 4.75
C TRP A 61 -6.94 -10.28 5.43
N ASP A 62 -7.25 -11.55 5.24
CA ASP A 62 -6.41 -12.66 5.73
C ASP A 62 -5.30 -13.01 4.71
N GLU A 63 -4.27 -13.72 5.16
CA GLU A 63 -3.05 -13.99 4.39
C GLU A 63 -3.30 -14.78 3.09
N THR A 64 -4.49 -15.36 2.89
CA THR A 64 -4.76 -16.24 1.76
C THR A 64 -5.09 -15.50 0.46
N ASP A 65 -5.55 -14.24 0.56
CA ASP A 65 -6.02 -13.49 -0.62
C ASP A 65 -5.46 -12.06 -0.71
N THR A 66 -4.39 -11.77 0.04
CA THR A 66 -3.64 -10.51 -0.08
C THR A 66 -2.38 -10.71 -0.94
N VAL A 67 -1.97 -9.64 -1.59
CA VAL A 67 -0.77 -9.57 -2.43
C VAL A 67 0.03 -8.31 -2.09
N VAL A 68 1.33 -8.41 -2.29
CA VAL A 68 2.29 -7.35 -2.01
C VAL A 68 2.75 -6.71 -3.31
N LEU A 69 2.69 -5.38 -3.38
CA LEU A 69 3.22 -4.60 -4.47
C LEU A 69 4.33 -3.68 -3.93
N ASP A 70 5.56 -3.94 -4.37
CA ASP A 70 6.73 -3.16 -4.01
C ASP A 70 7.03 -2.13 -5.12
N PHE A 71 7.03 -0.86 -4.73
CA PHE A 71 7.33 0.29 -5.58
C PHE A 71 8.76 0.79 -5.33
N ASP A 72 9.42 1.22 -6.40
CA ASP A 72 10.73 1.86 -6.35
C ASP A 72 10.60 3.30 -5.83
N PHE A 73 10.95 3.49 -4.56
CA PHE A 73 10.83 4.78 -3.90
C PHE A 73 11.72 5.86 -4.55
N VAL A 74 12.89 5.49 -5.07
CA VAL A 74 13.81 6.44 -5.68
C VAL A 74 13.23 6.98 -6.97
N LYS A 75 12.59 6.12 -7.78
CA LYS A 75 11.88 6.55 -8.99
C LYS A 75 10.69 7.45 -8.67
N LEU A 76 9.93 7.13 -7.62
CA LEU A 76 8.81 7.96 -7.18
C LEU A 76 9.28 9.37 -6.76
N GLN A 77 10.35 9.46 -5.97
CA GLN A 77 10.93 10.74 -5.57
C GLN A 77 11.46 11.53 -6.77
N ALA A 78 12.15 10.87 -7.70
CA ALA A 78 12.65 11.50 -8.92
C ALA A 78 11.52 12.03 -9.84
N ALA A 79 10.36 11.38 -9.80
CA ALA A 79 9.15 11.81 -10.49
C ALA A 79 8.37 12.93 -9.76
N GLY A 80 8.86 13.39 -8.60
CA GLY A 80 8.20 14.44 -7.81
C GLY A 80 6.93 13.98 -7.11
N ILE A 81 6.75 12.67 -6.91
CA ILE A 81 5.57 12.15 -6.21
C ILE A 81 5.72 12.41 -4.72
N GLU A 82 4.73 13.09 -4.14
CA GLU A 82 4.70 13.40 -2.72
C GLU A 82 4.42 12.14 -1.90
N VAL A 83 5.34 11.85 -0.97
CA VAL A 83 5.25 10.73 -0.04
C VAL A 83 5.35 11.29 1.37
N HIS A 84 4.23 11.29 2.08
CA HIS A 84 4.13 11.87 3.41
C HIS A 84 4.49 10.84 4.48
N LYS A 85 5.10 11.32 5.56
CA LYS A 85 5.18 10.55 6.81
C LYS A 85 3.79 10.43 7.43
N THR A 86 3.62 9.47 8.34
CA THR A 86 2.39 9.21 9.08
C THR A 86 1.69 10.51 9.53
N PRO A 87 0.53 10.85 8.94
CA PRO A 87 -0.32 11.92 9.43
C PRO A 87 -0.65 11.71 10.91
N HIS A 88 -0.68 12.80 11.70
CA HIS A 88 -0.95 12.72 13.15
C HIS A 88 -2.25 11.97 13.51
N HIS A 89 -3.28 12.09 12.67
CA HIS A 89 -4.56 11.40 12.90
C HIS A 89 -4.50 9.89 12.68
N PHE A 90 -3.44 9.35 12.08
CA PHE A 90 -3.22 7.91 11.93
C PHE A 90 -2.24 7.33 12.95
N ALA A 91 -1.48 8.18 13.64
CA ALA A 91 -0.48 7.74 14.60
C ALA A 91 -1.09 7.05 15.83
N ASP A 92 -2.30 7.45 16.21
CA ASP A 92 -3.03 6.86 17.35
C ASP A 92 -3.64 5.49 17.01
N ASP A 93 -4.03 5.29 15.75
CA ASP A 93 -4.64 4.04 15.30
C ASP A 93 -3.57 2.99 14.91
N LEU A 94 -2.42 3.44 14.39
CA LEU A 94 -1.29 2.58 14.06
C LEU A 94 -0.64 2.11 15.37
N ALA A 95 -0.76 0.81 15.66
CA ALA A 95 -0.43 0.18 16.94
C ALA A 95 0.69 0.86 17.76
N PRO A 96 0.51 1.08 19.08
CA PRO A 96 1.33 1.96 19.92
C PRO A 96 2.81 1.56 20.07
N ASN A 97 3.21 0.40 19.54
CA ASN A 97 4.57 -0.13 19.61
C ASN A 97 5.31 -0.09 18.26
N GLN A 98 4.76 0.56 17.24
CA GLN A 98 5.40 0.60 15.92
C GLN A 98 6.28 1.85 15.73
N PRO A 99 7.41 1.74 15.00
CA PRO A 99 8.21 2.91 14.72
C PRO A 99 7.39 3.86 13.84
N ALA A 100 7.07 5.06 14.36
CA ALA A 100 6.28 6.06 13.66
C ALA A 100 6.81 6.44 12.26
N ASP A 101 8.09 6.16 12.01
CA ASP A 101 8.81 6.44 10.77
C ASP A 101 8.80 5.29 9.74
N SER A 102 8.15 4.16 10.00
CA SER A 102 8.04 3.04 9.03
C SER A 102 6.98 3.26 7.95
N PHE A 103 5.88 3.97 8.26
CA PHE A 103 4.76 4.13 7.32
C PHE A 103 4.86 5.38 6.46
N ARG A 104 4.38 5.25 5.23
CA ARG A 104 4.34 6.32 4.24
C ARG A 104 2.98 6.37 3.57
N PHE A 105 2.56 7.58 3.22
CA PHE A 105 1.23 7.85 2.70
C PHE A 105 1.35 8.61 1.39
N VAL A 106 0.59 8.19 0.37
CA VAL A 106 0.55 8.84 -0.94
C VAL A 106 -0.89 9.16 -1.29
N GLN A 107 -1.19 10.42 -1.65
CA GLN A 107 -2.54 10.86 -2.03
C GLN A 107 -2.80 10.84 -3.55
N SER A 108 -1.79 10.45 -4.31
CA SER A 108 -1.82 10.47 -5.79
C SER A 108 -2.05 9.08 -6.38
N PHE A 109 -2.44 9.06 -7.65
CA PHE A 109 -2.37 7.84 -8.46
C PHE A 109 -0.92 7.38 -8.61
N LEU A 110 -0.68 6.09 -8.44
CA LEU A 110 0.64 5.47 -8.63
C LEU A 110 0.60 4.48 -9.79
N SER A 111 1.36 4.80 -10.83
CA SER A 111 1.50 3.95 -12.00
C SER A 111 2.27 2.66 -11.68
N LEU A 112 1.90 1.57 -12.35
CA LEU A 112 2.67 0.31 -12.33
C LEU A 112 4.08 0.46 -12.93
N GLY A 113 4.36 1.55 -13.66
CA GLY A 113 5.71 1.87 -14.13
C GLY A 113 6.73 2.05 -13.00
N TYR A 114 6.26 2.35 -11.79
CA TYR A 114 7.09 2.50 -10.60
C TYR A 114 7.28 1.20 -9.80
N LEU A 115 6.67 0.09 -10.20
CA LEU A 115 6.91 -1.20 -9.56
C LEU A 115 8.37 -1.63 -9.71
N THR A 116 8.86 -2.34 -8.70
CA THR A 116 10.05 -3.17 -8.80
C THR A 116 9.83 -4.29 -9.84
N GLU A 117 10.92 -4.86 -10.35
CA GLU A 117 10.83 -5.96 -11.33
C GLU A 117 10.08 -7.17 -10.76
N ALA A 118 10.38 -7.56 -9.52
CA ALA A 118 9.71 -8.68 -8.84
C ALA A 118 8.19 -8.50 -8.75
N SER A 119 7.71 -7.31 -8.36
CA SER A 119 6.26 -7.05 -8.32
C SER A 119 5.65 -6.92 -9.71
N ARG A 120 6.41 -6.49 -10.72
CA ARG A 120 5.93 -6.47 -12.11
C ARG A 120 5.75 -7.89 -12.65
N GLU A 121 6.68 -8.79 -12.36
CA GLU A 121 6.57 -10.21 -12.73
C GLU A 121 5.35 -10.86 -12.08
N GLN A 122 5.06 -10.55 -10.82
CA GLN A 122 3.85 -11.03 -10.15
C GLN A 122 2.56 -10.56 -10.84
N LEU A 123 2.57 -9.38 -11.46
CA LEU A 123 1.42 -8.88 -12.23
C LEU A 123 1.37 -9.41 -13.67
N SER A 124 2.41 -10.09 -14.16
CA SER A 124 2.49 -10.56 -15.54
C SER A 124 1.38 -11.55 -15.90
N GLU A 125 0.87 -12.30 -14.92
CA GLU A 125 -0.23 -13.27 -15.07
C GLU A 125 -1.58 -12.60 -15.39
N TYR A 126 -1.67 -11.28 -15.26
CA TYR A 126 -2.89 -10.48 -15.45
C TYR A 126 -2.86 -9.62 -16.73
N TYR A 127 -1.79 -9.72 -17.54
CA TYR A 127 -1.68 -9.10 -18.87
C TYR A 127 -2.12 -10.06 -19.97
#